data_AF-A0A087T512-F1
#
_entry.id   AF-A0A087T512-F1
#
_cell.length_a   1.000
_cell.length_b   1.000
_cell.length_c   1.000
_cell.angle_alpha   90.00
_cell.angle_beta   90.00
_cell.angle_gamma   90.00
#
_symmetry.space_group_name_H-M   'P 1'
#
loop_
_entity.id
_entity.type
_entity.pdbx_description
1 polymer ?
#
loop_
_entity_poly.entity_id
_entity_poly.type
_entity_poly.pdbx_seq_one_letter_code
_entity_poly.pdbx_strand_id
1 'polypeptide(L)'
;MLNFHFHPVGMPHMERVTVQNLSPDTSIHMLSISGNTLHTHCSFFQEKVIPPGGNTSFDVVLLAREEGPVEDTLFIHTSLGSFKFQVLAVGISNPYRLRPFVGVRMPLNSSYSPIIYMHNPHSSTLQIAPSA
;
A
#
# COMPACT_ATOMS: atom_id res chain seq x y z
N MET A 1 4.95 2.26 -13.19
CA MET A 1 5.17 1.09 -12.32
C MET A 1 5.90 1.60 -11.08
N LEU A 2 5.50 1.11 -9.91
CA LEU A 2 6.17 1.35 -8.63
C LEU A 2 6.77 0.03 -8.14
N ASN A 3 8.03 0.05 -7.69
CA ASN A 3 8.67 -1.13 -7.11
C ASN A 3 9.16 -0.78 -5.71
N PHE A 4 8.58 -1.43 -4.71
CA PHE A 4 8.99 -1.31 -3.32
C PHE A 4 10.23 -2.17 -3.01
N HIS A 5 10.69 -3.04 -3.90
CA HIS A 5 11.78 -3.98 -3.61
C HIS A 5 11.45 -4.86 -2.38
N PHE A 6 12.40 -5.08 -1.47
CA PHE A 6 12.24 -5.96 -0.33
C PHE A 6 11.64 -5.22 0.88
N HIS A 7 10.52 -5.71 1.40
CA HIS A 7 9.84 -5.12 2.55
C HIS A 7 9.38 -6.18 3.56
N PRO A 8 9.58 -5.96 4.87
CA PRO A 8 9.12 -6.89 5.90
C PRO A 8 7.61 -7.10 5.87
N VAL A 9 7.20 -8.37 5.92
CA VAL A 9 5.79 -8.74 6.04
C VAL A 9 5.18 -8.14 7.31
N GLY A 10 3.96 -7.61 7.21
CA GLY A 10 3.23 -7.00 8.32
C GLY A 10 3.74 -5.62 8.75
N MET A 11 4.68 -5.01 8.02
CA MET A 11 5.09 -3.63 8.23
C MET A 11 4.64 -2.77 7.04
N PRO A 12 3.82 -1.72 7.25
CA PRO A 12 3.38 -0.87 6.16
C PRO A 12 4.54 0.00 5.65
N HIS A 13 4.64 0.15 4.33
CA HIS A 13 5.52 1.12 3.68
C HIS A 13 4.71 1.98 2.73
N MET A 14 4.96 3.30 2.72
CA MET A 14 4.22 4.25 1.91
C MET A 14 5.15 4.94 0.91
N GLU A 15 4.70 5.04 -0.33
CA GLU A 15 5.38 5.75 -1.40
C GLU A 15 4.42 6.73 -2.08
N ARG A 16 4.93 7.91 -2.46
CA ARG A 16 4.15 8.93 -3.15
C ARG A 16 4.35 8.82 -4.66
N VAL A 17 3.24 8.71 -5.40
CA VAL A 17 3.23 8.67 -6.87
C VAL A 17 2.75 10.01 -7.41
N THR A 18 3.55 10.61 -8.28
CA THR A 18 3.21 11.87 -8.97
C THR A 18 2.69 11.58 -10.38
N VAL A 19 1.58 12.23 -10.74
CA VAL A 19 1.01 12.20 -12.09
C VAL A 19 1.19 13.59 -12.70
N GLN A 20 1.78 13.65 -13.89
CA GLN A 20 2.02 14.91 -14.61
C GLN A 20 1.13 15.00 -15.84
N ASN A 21 0.53 16.16 -16.06
CA ASN A 21 -0.18 16.45 -17.30
C ASN A 21 0.81 17.01 -18.33
N LEU A 22 1.11 16.22 -19.35
CA LEU A 22 2.02 16.59 -20.44
C LEU A 22 1.29 17.31 -21.59
N SER A 23 -0.04 17.51 -21.49
CA SER A 23 -0.78 18.29 -22.48
C SER A 23 -0.42 19.78 -22.37
N PRO A 24 -0.20 20.48 -23.50
CA PRO A 24 0.10 21.90 -23.51
C PRO A 24 -1.14 22.80 -23.33
N ASP A 25 -2.34 22.27 -23.51
CA ASP A 25 -3.57 23.05 -23.66
C ASP A 25 -4.80 22.48 -22.93
N THR A 26 -4.79 21.20 -22.58
CA THR A 26 -5.96 20.49 -22.05
C THR A 26 -5.75 20.07 -20.60
N SER A 27 -6.75 20.31 -19.74
CA SER A 27 -6.75 19.80 -18.37
C SER A 27 -7.16 18.33 -18.30
N ILE A 28 -6.59 17.57 -17.36
CA ILE A 28 -6.95 16.18 -17.11
C ILE A 28 -7.78 16.09 -15.82
N HIS A 29 -8.96 15.46 -15.89
CA HIS A 29 -9.75 15.14 -14.70
C HIS A 29 -9.39 13.76 -14.18
N MET A 30 -8.99 13.68 -12.92
CA MET A 30 -8.70 12.44 -12.21
C MET A 30 -9.99 11.94 -11.54
N LEU A 31 -10.49 10.79 -11.99
CA LEU A 31 -11.81 10.28 -11.61
C LEU A 31 -11.73 9.36 -10.39
N SER A 32 -10.93 8.30 -10.47
CA SER A 32 -10.79 7.31 -9.40
C SER A 32 -9.54 6.46 -9.57
N ILE A 33 -9.18 5.75 -8.51
CA ILE A 33 -8.22 4.64 -8.53
C ILE A 33 -8.97 3.38 -8.10
N SER A 34 -8.81 2.29 -8.85
CA SER A 34 -9.34 0.97 -8.50
C SER A 34 -8.24 -0.10 -8.65
N GLY A 35 -8.45 -1.33 -8.20
CA GLY A 35 -7.45 -2.39 -8.38
C GLY A 35 -7.65 -3.61 -7.49
N ASN A 36 -6.82 -4.63 -7.74
CA ASN A 36 -6.63 -5.72 -6.80
C ASN A 36 -5.73 -5.22 -5.66
N THR A 37 -6.23 -5.27 -4.43
CA THR A 37 -5.69 -4.53 -3.27
C THR A 37 -5.42 -5.48 -2.09
N LEU A 38 -5.02 -6.72 -2.38
CA LEU A 38 -4.74 -7.67 -1.31
C LEU A 38 -3.58 -7.19 -0.45
N HIS A 39 -2.52 -6.68 -1.08
CA HIS A 39 -1.29 -6.24 -0.39
C HIS A 39 -1.08 -4.73 -0.48
N THR A 40 -1.80 -4.04 -1.35
CA THR A 40 -1.62 -2.61 -1.59
C THR A 40 -2.91 -1.82 -1.37
N HIS A 41 -2.77 -0.62 -0.83
CA HIS A 41 -3.83 0.37 -0.69
C HIS A 41 -3.37 1.68 -1.31
N CYS A 42 -4.30 2.51 -1.76
CA CYS A 42 -3.98 3.82 -2.30
C CYS A 42 -4.88 4.90 -1.70
N SER A 43 -4.34 6.11 -1.56
CA SER A 43 -5.13 7.28 -1.21
C SER A 43 -5.97 7.77 -2.40
N PHE A 44 -6.81 8.77 -2.15
CA PHE A 44 -7.33 9.61 -3.24
C PHE A 44 -6.22 10.51 -3.81
N PHE A 45 -6.46 11.04 -5.00
CA PHE A 45 -5.63 12.12 -5.55
C PHE A 45 -5.72 13.36 -4.66
N GLN A 46 -4.58 14.03 -4.47
CA GLN A 46 -4.53 15.33 -3.80
C GLN A 46 -5.39 16.35 -4.56
N GLU A 47 -5.16 16.46 -5.87
CA GLU A 47 -5.96 17.28 -6.78
C GLU A 47 -6.67 16.43 -7.83
N LYS A 48 -7.95 16.73 -8.08
CA LYS A 48 -8.79 16.01 -9.05
C LYS A 48 -8.72 16.58 -10.46
N VAL A 49 -8.10 17.74 -10.65
CA VAL A 49 -7.92 18.37 -11.96
C VAL A 49 -6.47 18.78 -12.10
N ILE A 50 -5.82 18.31 -13.15
CA ILE A 50 -4.44 18.68 -13.47
C ILE A 50 -4.47 19.67 -14.64
N PRO A 51 -4.11 20.95 -14.45
CA PRO A 51 -4.04 21.92 -15.55
C PRO A 51 -2.93 21.55 -16.54
N PRO A 52 -2.87 22.18 -17.73
CA PRO A 52 -1.77 21.99 -18.67
C PRO A 52 -0.41 22.22 -18.02
N GLY A 53 0.52 21.27 -18.19
CA GLY A 53 1.84 21.29 -17.54
C GLY A 53 1.84 21.08 -16.02
N GLY A 54 0.69 20.88 -15.38
CA GLY A 54 0.56 20.68 -13.94
C GLY A 54 0.84 19.25 -13.48
N ASN A 55 0.72 19.01 -12.18
CA ASN A 55 0.80 17.68 -11.59
C ASN A 55 -0.16 17.51 -10.40
N THR A 56 -0.36 16.26 -10.00
CA THR A 56 -1.04 15.86 -8.77
C THR A 56 -0.30 14.66 -8.19
N SER A 57 -0.64 14.23 -6.97
CA SER A 57 -0.08 13.03 -6.39
C SER A 57 -1.10 12.20 -5.62
N PHE A 58 -0.76 10.95 -5.39
CA PHE A 58 -1.46 10.04 -4.49
C PHE A 58 -0.46 9.12 -3.81
N ASP A 59 -0.83 8.56 -2.67
CA ASP A 59 0.03 7.67 -1.90
C ASP A 59 -0.36 6.21 -2.17
N VAL A 60 0.65 5.35 -2.29
CA VAL A 60 0.51 3.90 -2.35
C VAL A 60 1.13 3.32 -1.09
N VAL A 61 0.35 2.54 -0.35
CA VAL A 61 0.79 1.83 0.84
C VAL A 61 0.90 0.34 0.50
N LEU A 62 2.10 -0.21 0.66
CA LEU A 62 2.34 -1.64 0.64
C LEU A 62 2.24 -2.21 2.07
N LEU A 63 1.45 -3.26 2.23
CA LEU A 63 1.43 -4.11 3.41
C LEU A 63 1.50 -5.57 2.95
N ALA A 64 2.72 -6.05 2.74
CA ALA A 64 2.96 -7.45 2.39
C ALA A 64 2.39 -8.36 3.50
N ARG A 65 1.63 -9.37 3.13
CA ARG A 65 0.98 -10.30 4.08
C ARG A 65 1.68 -11.65 4.16
N GLU A 66 2.52 -11.96 3.17
CA GLU A 66 3.23 -13.23 3.03
C GLU A 66 4.62 -12.95 2.45
N GLU A 67 5.57 -13.84 2.72
CA GLU A 67 6.91 -13.75 2.13
C GLU A 67 6.88 -14.18 0.66
N GLY A 68 7.69 -13.53 -0.18
CA GLY A 68 7.77 -13.79 -1.62
C GLY A 68 7.27 -12.64 -2.50
N PRO A 69 7.17 -12.86 -3.82
CA PRO A 69 6.79 -11.83 -4.76
C PRO A 69 5.37 -11.31 -4.51
N VAL A 70 5.20 -10.00 -4.57
CA VAL A 70 3.92 -9.30 -4.52
C VAL A 70 3.77 -8.52 -5.82
N GLU A 71 2.69 -8.78 -6.54
CA GLU A 71 2.30 -8.06 -7.74
C GLU A 71 0.82 -7.66 -7.66
N ASP A 72 0.58 -6.35 -7.59
CA ASP A 72 -0.75 -5.76 -7.64
C ASP A 72 -0.86 -4.81 -8.84
N THR A 73 -2.08 -4.64 -9.34
CA THR A 73 -2.35 -3.69 -10.43
C THR A 73 -3.40 -2.67 -9.99
N LEU A 74 -3.01 -1.40 -10.05
CA LEU A 74 -3.91 -0.26 -9.91
C LEU A 74 -4.38 0.20 -11.29
N PHE A 75 -5.64 0.61 -11.38
CA PHE A 75 -6.25 1.23 -12.54
C PHE A 75 -6.55 2.69 -12.20
N ILE A 76 -5.85 3.59 -12.87
CA ILE A 76 -6.00 5.04 -12.71
C ILE A 76 -6.99 5.50 -13.78
N HIS A 77 -8.18 5.93 -13.35
CA HIS A 77 -9.24 6.39 -14.23
C HIS A 77 -9.20 7.92 -14.34
N THR A 78 -9.12 8.41 -15.58
CA THR A 78 -9.09 9.85 -15.90
C THR A 78 -10.06 10.18 -17.04
N SER A 79 -10.23 11.46 -17.34
CA SER A 79 -10.99 11.91 -18.52
C SER A 79 -10.43 11.42 -19.86
N LEU A 80 -9.16 10.98 -19.90
CA LEU A 80 -8.52 10.45 -21.11
C LEU A 80 -8.67 8.93 -21.25
N GLY A 81 -9.16 8.25 -20.21
CA GLY A 81 -9.29 6.79 -20.17
C GLY A 81 -8.72 6.18 -18.90
N SER A 82 -8.45 4.88 -18.95
CA SER A 82 -7.98 4.11 -17.79
C SER A 82 -6.57 3.60 -18.03
N PHE A 83 -5.66 3.83 -17.08
CA PHE A 83 -4.25 3.46 -17.18
C PHE A 83 -3.91 2.39 -16.14
N LYS A 84 -3.22 1.33 -16.58
CA LYS A 84 -2.68 0.31 -15.68
C LYS A 84 -1.40 0.81 -15.02
N PHE A 85 -1.31 0.66 -13.71
CA PHE A 85 -0.14 0.99 -12.92
C PHE A 85 0.22 -0.21 -12.04
N GLN A 86 1.29 -0.92 -12.42
CA GLN A 86 1.80 -2.06 -11.66
C GLN A 86 2.51 -1.62 -10.39
N VAL A 87 2.27 -2.36 -9.32
CA VAL A 87 2.97 -2.25 -8.03
C VAL A 87 3.64 -3.58 -7.73
N LEU A 88 4.96 -3.56 -7.58
CA LEU A 88 5.79 -4.74 -7.34
C LEU A 88 6.47 -4.64 -5.98
N ALA A 89 6.63 -5.77 -5.31
CA ALA A 89 7.46 -5.89 -4.11
C ALA A 89 7.89 -7.35 -3.89
N VAL A 90 8.74 -7.55 -2.88
CA VAL A 90 9.07 -8.87 -2.34
C VAL A 90 8.90 -8.79 -0.81
N GLY A 91 7.94 -9.54 -0.28
CA GLY A 91 7.78 -9.73 1.15
C GLY A 91 8.96 -10.50 1.73
N ILE A 92 9.62 -9.96 2.75
CA ILE A 92 10.68 -10.64 3.50
C ILE A 92 10.28 -10.86 4.96
N SER A 93 11.04 -11.68 5.66
CA SER A 93 10.77 -11.98 7.06
C SER A 93 10.74 -10.73 7.93
N ASN A 94 9.76 -10.68 8.83
CA ASN A 94 9.63 -9.58 9.76
C ASN A 94 10.79 -9.64 10.80
N PRO A 95 11.57 -8.57 11.00
CA PRO A 95 12.70 -8.58 11.94
C PRO A 95 12.27 -8.82 13.40
N TYR A 96 11.02 -8.48 13.73
CA TYR A 96 10.40 -8.75 15.03
C TYR A 96 9.79 -10.17 15.11
N ARG A 97 9.97 -11.00 14.07
CA ARG A 97 9.40 -12.34 13.91
C ARG A 97 7.87 -12.38 14.09
N LEU A 98 7.22 -11.23 13.88
CA LEU A 98 5.78 -11.14 13.90
C LEU A 98 5.22 -11.92 12.72
N ARG A 99 4.18 -12.70 12.99
CA ARG A 99 3.44 -13.43 11.97
C ARG A 99 2.07 -12.77 11.82
N PRO A 100 1.71 -12.33 10.61
CA PRO A 100 0.38 -11.77 10.39
C PRO A 100 -0.68 -12.87 10.54
N PHE A 101 -1.82 -12.51 11.16
CA PHE A 101 -2.98 -13.40 11.20
C PHE A 101 -3.80 -13.19 9.92
N VAL A 102 -3.56 -14.02 8.92
CA VAL A 102 -4.25 -13.95 7.61
C VAL A 102 -5.27 -15.09 7.52
N GLY A 103 -6.44 -14.82 6.93
CA GLY A 103 -7.41 -15.87 6.57
C GLY A 103 -8.18 -16.50 7.74
N VAL A 104 -8.16 -15.90 8.93
CA VAL A 104 -8.92 -16.40 10.10
C VAL A 104 -10.41 -16.34 9.80
N ARG A 105 -11.09 -17.49 9.93
CA ARG A 105 -12.55 -17.60 9.80
C ARG A 105 -13.15 -17.86 11.18
N MET A 106 -14.06 -16.99 11.61
CA MET A 106 -14.70 -17.05 12.92
C MET A 106 -16.21 -17.27 12.80
N PRO A 107 -16.79 -18.16 13.62
CA PRO A 107 -18.24 -18.25 13.77
C PRO A 107 -18.86 -16.93 14.27
N LEU A 108 -20.17 -16.77 14.02
CA LEU A 108 -20.94 -15.68 14.62
C LEU A 108 -20.93 -15.83 16.15
N ASN A 109 -20.77 -14.72 16.86
CA ASN A 109 -20.75 -14.65 18.33
C ASN A 109 -19.58 -15.37 19.01
N SER A 110 -18.47 -15.65 18.32
CA SER A 110 -17.24 -16.17 18.92
C SER A 110 -16.19 -15.08 19.16
N SER A 111 -15.36 -15.24 20.19
CA SER A 111 -14.19 -14.40 20.45
C SER A 111 -12.90 -15.00 19.87
N TYR A 112 -12.03 -14.16 19.31
CA TYR A 112 -10.68 -14.53 18.89
C TYR A 112 -9.64 -13.81 19.73
N SER A 113 -8.73 -14.56 20.35
CA SER A 113 -7.66 -14.00 21.20
C SER A 113 -6.36 -14.78 20.99
N PRO A 114 -5.67 -14.57 19.86
CA PRO A 114 -4.42 -15.27 19.58
C PRO A 114 -3.28 -14.72 20.44
N ILE A 115 -2.33 -15.59 20.78
CA ILE A 115 -1.08 -15.18 21.41
C ILE A 115 -0.15 -14.61 20.34
N ILE A 116 0.41 -13.42 20.59
CA ILE A 116 1.41 -12.80 19.72
C ILE A 116 2.80 -13.05 20.32
N TYR A 117 3.69 -13.64 19.51
CA TYR A 117 5.10 -13.75 19.85
C TYR A 117 5.88 -12.65 19.12
N MET A 118 6.72 -11.93 19.86
CA MET A 118 7.53 -10.84 19.33
C MET A 118 8.99 -11.04 19.76
N HIS A 119 9.90 -10.92 18.79
CA HIS A 119 11.33 -10.93 18.99
C HIS A 119 11.85 -9.50 18.93
N ASN A 120 12.79 -9.14 19.82
CA ASN A 120 13.50 -7.88 19.72
C ASN A 120 14.80 -8.09 18.92
N PRO A 121 14.92 -7.54 17.69
CA PRO A 121 16.14 -7.69 16.89
C PRO A 121 17.29 -6.79 17.34
N HIS A 122 17.08 -5.91 18.33
CA HIS A 122 18.07 -4.96 18.80
C HIS A 122 18.62 -5.33 20.18
N SER A 123 19.77 -4.76 20.53
CA SER A 123 20.39 -4.90 21.86
C SER A 123 19.78 -3.97 22.91
N SER A 124 19.01 -2.96 22.50
CA SER A 124 18.27 -2.06 23.40
C SER A 124 16.97 -2.71 23.89
N THR A 125 16.44 -2.23 25.02
CA THR A 125 15.14 -2.71 25.53
C THR A 125 14.00 -2.28 24.60
N LEU A 126 13.14 -3.23 24.22
CA LEU A 126 11.90 -2.95 23.49
C LEU A 126 10.81 -2.50 24.47
N GLN A 127 10.27 -1.30 24.28
CA GLN A 127 9.13 -0.79 25.05
C GLN A 127 7.88 -0.82 24.17
N ILE A 128 6.79 -1.39 24.70
CA ILE A 128 5.47 -1.41 24.06
C ILE A 128 4.59 -0.42 24.81
N ALA A 129 4.10 0.59 24.11
CA ALA A 129 3.16 1.57 24.66
C ALA A 129 1.88 1.60 23.81
N PRO A 130 0.70 1.73 24.42
CA PRO A 130 -0.54 1.94 23.67
C PRO A 130 -0.45 3.28 22.91
N SER A 131 -1.03 3.34 21.71
CA SER A 131 -1.25 4.60 21.02
C SER A 131 -2.22 5.47 21.84
N ALA A 132 -1.82 6.70 22.14
CA ALA A 132 -2.65 7.70 22.80
C ALA A 132 -3.78 8.19 21.89
#